data_AF-A0A8D0APT1-F1
#
_entry.id   AF-A0A8D0APT1-F1
#
_cell.length_a   1.000
_cell.length_b   1.000
_cell.length_c   1.000
_cell.angle_alpha   90.00
_cell.angle_beta   90.00
_cell.angle_gamma   90.00
#
_symmetry.space_group_name_H-M   'P 1'
#
loop_
_entity.id
_entity.type
_entity.pdbx_description
1 polymer ?
#
loop_
_entity_poly.entity_id
_entity_poly.type
_entity_poly.pdbx_seq_one_letter_code
_entity_poly.pdbx_strand_id
1 'polypeptide(L)'
;LICSIYLIPPRGINGDLELDCHPFPHCIIKNFLGSETFVENLQRELLELNFHEKSNDLYKFKQSDDLRKRTEPHIAGLRAALFGRFRSWLGEVLGVELEPTVDISCAKYEYTDVLLCHDDELEGRRIAFILYLVPPWQSSDGGTLDLYTTDSNFQPQSIVKSLIPSLNTLVLFEVSPVSFHQVSEVLTQDKCRLSLSGWFHGPSLERPPRHIEPPVPRSPHLPRDETLLLEWVNPVYLDISYQEQIQEEFEDSSEIQLKDFLKEEKFREVREALRLTQIQWTRRGPPNKRCYEAASLDTLPQCVSACWELLRSEAFFLLLSNFTGLRLHYLCPADDDDDNKDEEREDVLDGKAMGSSTESPSSANTSREKGPSTPVCCGELRRWSHGSYTLLHDAEAARAEYALDLVLPFCGADWQSEFGGFTCYVANEEDEELLTVYPEDNSLALVYRDKETLKFVKHVNHKSSSGSANSSTYGAFYDFSFVYYE
;
A
#
# COMPACT_ATOMS: atom_id res chain seq x y z
N LEU A 1 -11.46 4.92 -27.04
CA LEU A 1 -11.89 5.80 -28.17
C LEU A 1 -10.77 6.61 -28.82
N ILE A 2 -9.87 7.21 -28.02
CA ILE A 2 -8.85 8.22 -28.44
C ILE A 2 -8.09 7.89 -29.74
N CYS A 3 -7.66 6.64 -29.95
CA CYS A 3 -6.81 6.27 -31.09
C CYS A 3 -7.57 5.91 -32.39
N SER A 4 -8.90 5.93 -32.37
CA SER A 4 -9.74 5.67 -33.56
C SER A 4 -10.07 6.94 -34.35
N ILE A 5 -9.60 8.10 -33.89
CA ILE A 5 -10.02 9.41 -34.40
C ILE A 5 -8.98 9.98 -35.35
N TYR A 6 -9.17 9.73 -36.64
CA TYR A 6 -8.63 10.59 -37.69
C TYR A 6 -9.52 11.83 -37.84
N LEU A 7 -9.25 12.94 -37.15
CA LEU A 7 -9.86 14.23 -37.50
C LEU A 7 -9.03 15.46 -37.12
N ILE A 8 -9.36 16.55 -37.81
CA ILE A 8 -8.60 17.80 -37.92
C ILE A 8 -8.56 18.55 -36.58
N PRO A 9 -7.39 19.10 -36.16
CA PRO A 9 -7.28 19.87 -34.92
C PRO A 9 -8.18 21.13 -34.93
N PRO A 10 -8.62 21.62 -33.76
CA PRO A 10 -9.18 22.96 -33.67
C PRO A 10 -8.16 23.97 -34.20
N ARG A 11 -8.63 24.96 -34.99
CA ARG A 11 -7.79 25.96 -35.66
C ARG A 11 -6.83 26.64 -34.67
N GLY A 12 -5.58 26.20 -34.64
CA GLY A 12 -4.56 26.64 -33.69
C GLY A 12 -3.52 25.58 -33.35
N ILE A 13 -3.88 24.29 -33.30
CA ILE A 13 -2.93 23.21 -32.94
C ILE A 13 -2.23 22.69 -34.21
N ASN A 14 -1.04 23.23 -34.50
CA ASN A 14 -0.17 22.74 -35.59
C ASN A 14 1.05 22.03 -34.99
N GLY A 15 1.16 20.71 -35.18
CA GLY A 15 2.38 19.93 -34.91
C GLY A 15 2.60 19.43 -33.48
N ASP A 16 1.87 19.95 -32.49
CA ASP A 16 2.11 19.70 -31.06
C ASP A 16 1.26 18.57 -30.42
N LEU A 17 0.55 17.78 -31.23
CA LEU A 17 -0.35 16.71 -30.78
C LEU A 17 0.24 15.33 -31.06
N GLU A 18 0.43 14.53 -30.01
CA GLU A 18 0.87 13.13 -30.06
C GLU A 18 -0.22 12.21 -29.49
N LEU A 19 -0.56 11.13 -30.20
CA LEU A 19 -1.57 10.15 -29.82
C LEU A 19 -0.97 8.75 -29.86
N ASP A 20 -1.24 7.93 -28.83
CA ASP A 20 -0.77 6.55 -28.78
C ASP A 20 -1.73 5.65 -27.99
N CYS A 21 -1.83 4.39 -28.40
CA CYS A 21 -2.71 3.37 -27.83
C CYS A 21 -2.02 2.43 -26.84
N HIS A 22 -0.69 2.45 -26.72
CA HIS A 22 0.08 1.51 -25.91
C HIS A 22 0.78 2.22 -24.74
N PRO A 23 0.59 1.80 -23.48
CA PRO A 23 -0.13 0.59 -23.04
C PRO A 23 -1.66 0.71 -23.11
N PHE A 24 -2.18 1.93 -22.99
CA PHE A 24 -3.60 2.27 -23.16
C PHE A 24 -3.73 3.62 -23.90
N PRO A 25 -4.92 4.00 -24.37
CA PRO A 25 -5.10 5.24 -25.14
C PRO A 25 -4.80 6.51 -24.33
N HIS A 26 -3.76 7.24 -24.75
CA HIS A 26 -3.35 8.53 -24.19
C HIS A 26 -2.99 9.53 -25.30
N CYS A 27 -2.98 10.80 -24.91
CA CYS A 27 -2.80 11.95 -25.76
C CYS A 27 -1.90 12.97 -25.06
N ILE A 28 -0.95 13.55 -25.79
CA ILE A 28 -0.04 14.60 -25.32
C ILE A 28 -0.22 15.80 -26.23
N ILE A 29 -0.52 16.97 -25.64
CA ILE A 29 -0.66 18.24 -26.35
C ILE A 29 0.36 19.22 -25.78
N LYS A 30 1.45 19.45 -26.53
CA LYS A 30 2.45 20.47 -26.21
C LYS A 30 1.90 21.85 -26.52
N ASN A 31 2.48 22.89 -25.91
CA ASN A 31 2.08 24.30 -26.09
C ASN A 31 0.56 24.55 -25.95
N PHE A 32 -0.10 23.83 -25.04
CA PHE A 32 -1.57 23.74 -24.96
C PHE A 32 -2.25 25.10 -24.81
N LEU A 33 -1.68 26.00 -24.00
CA LEU A 33 -2.12 27.38 -23.85
C LEU A 33 -1.31 28.29 -24.79
N GLY A 34 -1.96 28.83 -25.82
CA GLY A 34 -1.30 29.64 -26.86
C GLY A 34 -0.86 31.06 -26.45
N SER A 35 -0.70 31.36 -25.16
CA SER A 35 -0.23 32.66 -24.64
C SER A 35 0.74 32.44 -23.49
N GLU A 36 2.03 32.69 -23.74
CA GLU A 36 3.11 32.56 -22.74
C GLU A 36 2.82 33.41 -21.50
N THR A 37 2.41 34.68 -21.68
CA THR A 37 2.04 35.57 -20.58
C THR A 37 0.86 35.05 -19.74
N PHE A 38 -0.07 34.28 -20.34
CA PHE A 38 -1.13 33.62 -19.58
C PHE A 38 -0.57 32.46 -18.76
N VAL A 39 0.36 31.67 -19.30
CA VAL A 39 1.05 30.57 -18.59
C VAL A 39 1.84 31.10 -17.40
N GLU A 40 2.63 32.16 -17.58
CA GLU A 40 3.42 32.81 -16.51
C GLU A 40 2.53 33.33 -15.37
N ASN A 41 1.44 34.04 -15.72
CA ASN A 41 0.52 34.57 -14.71
C ASN A 41 -0.29 33.48 -14.01
N LEU A 42 -0.70 32.43 -14.73
CA LEU A 42 -1.34 31.25 -14.14
C LEU A 42 -0.39 30.56 -13.16
N GLN A 43 0.87 30.33 -13.53
CA GLN A 43 1.87 29.74 -12.64
C GLN A 43 2.04 30.59 -11.37
N ARG A 44 2.09 31.92 -11.50
CA ARG A 44 2.15 32.85 -10.36
C ARG A 44 0.93 32.75 -9.45
N GLU A 45 -0.29 32.83 -9.98
CA GLU A 45 -1.53 32.66 -9.20
C GLU A 45 -1.57 31.31 -8.46
N LEU A 46 -1.12 30.23 -9.10
CA LEU A 46 -1.08 28.90 -8.49
C LEU A 46 0.01 28.74 -7.42
N LEU A 47 1.15 29.41 -7.58
CA LEU A 47 2.22 29.39 -6.56
C LEU A 47 1.84 30.17 -5.30
N GLU A 48 0.97 31.18 -5.43
CA GLU A 48 0.40 31.99 -4.33
C GLU A 48 -0.73 31.27 -3.55
N LEU A 49 -1.20 30.10 -4.00
CA LEU A 49 -2.18 29.30 -3.26
C LEU A 49 -1.59 28.66 -1.98
N ASN A 50 -2.46 28.40 -1.01
CA ASN A 50 -2.15 27.49 0.09
C ASN A 50 -2.04 26.05 -0.44
N PHE A 51 -1.08 25.29 0.10
CA PHE A 51 -0.92 23.87 -0.17
C PHE A 51 -0.86 23.11 1.15
N HIS A 52 -1.49 21.94 1.16
CA HIS A 52 -1.59 21.03 2.28
C HIS A 52 -0.82 19.76 1.93
N GLU A 53 -0.02 19.25 2.87
CA GLU A 53 0.65 17.97 2.71
C GLU A 53 -0.39 16.84 2.71
N LYS A 54 -0.26 15.91 1.77
CA LYS A 54 -1.09 14.72 1.65
C LYS A 54 -0.18 13.51 1.60
N SER A 55 -0.36 12.60 2.54
CA SER A 55 0.41 11.37 2.67
C SER A 55 -0.50 10.24 3.12
N ASN A 56 -0.48 9.12 2.40
CA ASN A 56 -1.06 7.84 2.79
C ASN A 56 -0.14 6.71 2.26
N ASP A 57 -0.61 5.48 2.16
CA ASP A 57 0.12 4.38 1.52
C ASP A 57 0.52 4.71 0.05
N LEU A 58 -0.45 5.20 -0.74
CA LEU A 58 -0.35 5.42 -2.17
C LEU A 58 0.53 6.62 -2.57
N TYR A 59 0.55 7.68 -1.76
CA TYR A 59 1.20 8.93 -2.16
C TYR A 59 1.89 9.70 -1.03
N LYS A 60 2.73 10.64 -1.44
CA LYS A 60 3.19 11.78 -0.66
C LYS A 60 3.40 12.97 -1.61
N PHE A 61 2.65 14.05 -1.44
CA PHE A 61 2.84 15.31 -2.17
C PHE A 61 2.08 16.46 -1.49
N LYS A 62 2.10 17.66 -2.09
CA LYS A 62 1.35 18.84 -1.61
C LYS A 62 0.22 19.20 -2.57
N GLN A 63 -1.01 19.31 -2.08
CA GLN A 63 -2.20 19.66 -2.89
C GLN A 63 -2.80 21.01 -2.45
N SER A 64 -3.28 21.81 -3.39
CA SER A 64 -4.08 23.00 -3.08
C SER A 64 -5.51 22.63 -2.68
N ASP A 65 -6.28 23.62 -2.20
CA ASP A 65 -7.74 23.55 -2.25
C ASP A 65 -8.25 23.22 -3.68
N ASP A 66 -9.47 22.67 -3.77
CA ASP A 66 -10.23 22.56 -5.01
C ASP A 66 -10.36 23.92 -5.72
N LEU A 67 -10.01 23.97 -7.01
CA LEU A 67 -10.01 25.19 -7.80
C LEU A 67 -11.38 25.51 -8.43
N ARG A 68 -12.41 24.70 -8.21
CA ARG A 68 -13.78 24.91 -8.74
C ARG A 68 -14.36 26.28 -8.42
N LYS A 69 -14.12 26.81 -7.21
CA LYS A 69 -14.68 28.08 -6.71
C LYS A 69 -13.70 29.26 -6.72
N ARG A 70 -12.44 29.03 -7.11
CA ARG A 70 -11.38 30.05 -7.20
C ARG A 70 -11.75 31.17 -8.20
N THR A 71 -11.42 32.41 -7.88
CA THR A 71 -11.86 33.63 -8.61
C THR A 71 -10.70 34.43 -9.22
N GLU A 72 -9.47 34.04 -8.91
CA GLU A 72 -8.22 34.50 -9.48
C GLU A 72 -8.29 34.38 -11.03
N PRO A 73 -7.98 35.45 -11.79
CA PRO A 73 -8.45 35.57 -13.18
C PRO A 73 -7.85 34.56 -14.15
N HIS A 74 -6.61 34.09 -13.97
CA HIS A 74 -6.01 33.08 -14.84
C HIS A 74 -6.50 31.68 -14.46
N ILE A 75 -6.66 31.37 -13.17
CA ILE A 75 -7.30 30.12 -12.71
C ILE A 75 -8.75 30.03 -13.24
N ALA A 76 -9.54 31.10 -13.08
CA ALA A 76 -10.92 31.16 -13.56
C ALA A 76 -11.02 31.11 -15.09
N GLY A 77 -10.10 31.78 -15.81
CA GLY A 77 -10.00 31.75 -17.27
C GLY A 77 -9.66 30.35 -17.80
N LEU A 78 -8.72 29.65 -17.17
CA LEU A 78 -8.37 28.27 -17.52
C LEU A 78 -9.54 27.33 -17.28
N ARG A 79 -10.20 27.40 -16.11
CA ARG A 79 -11.38 26.59 -15.79
C ARG A 79 -12.47 26.76 -16.86
N ALA A 80 -12.74 27.99 -17.28
CA ALA A 80 -13.73 28.28 -18.33
C ALA A 80 -13.31 27.74 -19.72
N ALA A 81 -12.02 27.71 -20.03
CA ALA A 81 -11.51 27.11 -21.26
C ALA A 81 -11.60 25.57 -21.25
N LEU A 82 -11.10 24.93 -20.18
CA LEU A 82 -11.06 23.47 -20.00
C LEU A 82 -12.47 22.86 -19.94
N PHE A 83 -13.29 23.27 -18.96
CA PHE A 83 -14.61 22.67 -18.73
C PHE A 83 -15.72 23.26 -19.62
N GLY A 84 -15.42 24.34 -20.34
CA GLY A 84 -16.27 24.93 -21.37
C GLY A 84 -16.00 24.34 -22.75
N ARG A 85 -15.23 25.06 -23.57
CA ARG A 85 -15.03 24.74 -24.99
C ARG A 85 -14.23 23.46 -25.20
N PHE A 86 -13.19 23.23 -24.40
CA PHE A 86 -12.30 22.08 -24.57
C PHE A 86 -13.01 20.76 -24.22
N ARG A 87 -13.75 20.70 -23.10
CA ARG A 87 -14.62 19.57 -22.76
C ARG A 87 -15.63 19.26 -23.87
N SER A 88 -16.31 20.26 -24.42
CA SER A 88 -17.28 20.04 -25.51
C SER A 88 -16.61 19.41 -26.74
N TRP A 89 -15.48 19.97 -27.17
CA TRP A 89 -14.68 19.41 -28.27
C TRP A 89 -14.19 17.99 -27.97
N LEU A 90 -13.73 17.72 -26.74
CA LEU A 90 -13.26 16.41 -26.32
C LEU A 90 -14.41 15.37 -26.34
N GLY A 91 -15.61 15.75 -25.90
CA GLY A 91 -16.80 14.91 -25.96
C GLY A 91 -17.23 14.60 -27.40
N GLU A 92 -17.23 15.60 -28.29
CA GLU A 92 -17.47 15.43 -29.74
C GLU A 92 -16.45 14.48 -30.38
N VAL A 93 -15.16 14.67 -30.07
CA VAL A 93 -14.03 13.87 -30.54
C VAL A 93 -14.13 12.42 -30.09
N LEU A 94 -14.50 12.17 -28.83
CA LEU A 94 -14.65 10.83 -28.28
C LEU A 94 -15.98 10.17 -28.67
N GLY A 95 -17.02 10.94 -29.01
CA GLY A 95 -18.38 10.43 -29.12
C GLY A 95 -19.00 10.06 -27.76
N VAL A 96 -18.60 10.77 -26.69
CA VAL A 96 -19.06 10.55 -25.31
C VAL A 96 -19.56 11.88 -24.75
N GLU A 97 -20.73 11.85 -24.10
CA GLU A 97 -21.22 13.01 -23.35
C GLU A 97 -20.41 13.19 -22.06
N LEU A 98 -19.66 14.29 -21.97
CA LEU A 98 -18.90 14.66 -20.78
C LEU A 98 -19.66 15.70 -19.97
N GLU A 99 -19.76 15.50 -18.66
CA GLU A 99 -20.49 16.37 -17.74
C GLU A 99 -19.83 17.75 -17.56
N PRO A 100 -20.61 18.82 -17.29
CA PRO A 100 -20.06 20.15 -16.97
C PRO A 100 -19.41 20.23 -15.57
N THR A 101 -19.32 19.10 -14.85
CA THR A 101 -18.68 18.97 -13.54
C THR A 101 -17.22 19.45 -13.62
N VAL A 102 -16.88 20.41 -12.76
CA VAL A 102 -15.52 20.94 -12.62
C VAL A 102 -14.84 20.18 -11.49
N ASP A 103 -13.78 19.47 -11.83
CA ASP A 103 -12.94 18.69 -10.93
C ASP A 103 -11.48 18.94 -11.31
N ILE A 104 -10.82 19.82 -10.56
CA ILE A 104 -9.45 20.28 -10.86
C ILE A 104 -8.77 20.81 -9.59
N SER A 105 -7.57 20.29 -9.33
CA SER A 105 -6.70 20.70 -8.21
C SER A 105 -5.31 21.09 -8.72
N CYS A 106 -4.54 21.80 -7.90
CA CYS A 106 -3.12 22.01 -8.13
C CYS A 106 -2.30 21.09 -7.23
N ALA A 107 -1.28 20.46 -7.79
CA ALA A 107 -0.34 19.61 -7.06
C ALA A 107 1.09 20.13 -7.23
N LYS A 108 1.84 20.10 -6.13
CA LYS A 108 3.28 20.31 -6.05
C LYS A 108 3.93 19.02 -5.58
N TYR A 109 4.91 18.54 -6.34
CA TYR A 109 5.81 17.47 -5.92
C TYR A 109 7.22 18.06 -5.81
N GLU A 110 7.84 17.89 -4.65
CA GLU A 110 9.21 18.30 -4.30
C GLU A 110 10.04 17.04 -3.99
N TYR A 111 11.30 17.19 -3.57
CA TYR A 111 12.17 16.03 -3.29
C TYR A 111 11.52 15.00 -2.37
N THR A 112 11.55 13.73 -2.78
CA THR A 112 10.89 12.56 -2.17
C THR A 112 9.37 12.42 -2.33
N ASP A 113 8.69 13.37 -2.96
CA ASP A 113 7.27 13.25 -3.26
C ASP A 113 7.02 12.26 -4.42
N VAL A 114 5.93 11.49 -4.33
CA VAL A 114 5.58 10.36 -5.20
C VAL A 114 4.07 10.12 -5.20
N LEU A 115 3.53 9.54 -6.27
CA LEU A 115 2.17 8.98 -6.32
C LEU A 115 2.27 7.63 -7.04
N LEU A 116 2.08 6.52 -6.32
CA LEU A 116 2.37 5.16 -6.77
C LEU A 116 1.32 4.60 -7.75
N CYS A 117 1.44 3.32 -8.11
CA CYS A 117 0.66 2.70 -9.18
C CYS A 117 -0.84 2.61 -8.86
N HIS A 118 -1.66 3.36 -9.60
CA HIS A 118 -3.12 3.38 -9.51
C HIS A 118 -3.72 3.56 -10.92
N ASP A 119 -5.03 3.36 -11.07
CA ASP A 119 -5.73 3.38 -12.37
C ASP A 119 -6.79 4.50 -12.51
N ASP A 120 -6.86 5.38 -11.51
CA ASP A 120 -7.84 6.46 -11.37
C ASP A 120 -9.32 6.05 -11.17
N GLU A 121 -9.59 4.80 -10.75
CA GLU A 121 -10.95 4.31 -10.47
C GLU A 121 -11.71 5.21 -9.46
N LEU A 122 -12.74 5.90 -9.97
CA LEU A 122 -13.84 6.45 -9.18
C LEU A 122 -15.07 6.60 -10.10
N GLU A 123 -16.27 6.45 -9.56
CA GLU A 123 -17.50 6.63 -10.34
C GLU A 123 -17.55 8.03 -10.98
N GLY A 124 -18.04 8.10 -12.22
CA GLY A 124 -18.13 9.34 -13.00
C GLY A 124 -16.83 9.76 -13.70
N ARG A 125 -15.63 9.40 -13.21
CA ARG A 125 -14.37 9.77 -13.88
C ARG A 125 -14.24 9.08 -15.24
N ARG A 126 -14.04 9.86 -16.31
CA ARG A 126 -13.90 9.32 -17.68
C ARG A 126 -12.61 9.66 -18.39
N ILE A 127 -12.16 10.91 -18.34
CA ILE A 127 -10.87 11.31 -18.92
C ILE A 127 -10.06 12.03 -17.84
N ALA A 128 -8.95 11.43 -17.43
CA ALA A 128 -7.96 12.10 -16.58
C ALA A 128 -7.17 13.11 -17.41
N PHE A 129 -6.80 14.23 -16.81
CA PHE A 129 -5.93 15.22 -17.44
C PHE A 129 -4.88 15.77 -16.47
N ILE A 130 -3.69 16.07 -17.01
CA ILE A 130 -2.59 16.70 -16.28
C ILE A 130 -1.97 17.79 -17.16
N LEU A 131 -2.02 19.04 -16.71
CA LEU A 131 -1.35 20.18 -17.34
C LEU A 131 -0.11 20.57 -16.53
N TYR A 132 1.07 20.41 -17.12
CA TYR A 132 2.35 20.68 -16.48
C TYR A 132 2.74 22.16 -16.54
N LEU A 133 3.12 22.72 -15.39
CA LEU A 133 3.60 24.09 -15.23
C LEU A 133 5.00 24.11 -14.57
N VAL A 134 5.85 23.18 -15.04
CA VAL A 134 7.18 22.90 -14.48
C VAL A 134 8.28 23.81 -15.06
N PRO A 135 9.37 24.05 -14.32
CA PRO A 135 10.62 24.60 -14.89
C PRO A 135 11.26 23.58 -15.86
N PRO A 136 12.38 23.92 -16.55
CA PRO A 136 13.10 22.96 -17.38
C PRO A 136 13.42 21.64 -16.65
N TRP A 137 12.81 20.56 -17.15
CA TRP A 137 12.78 19.24 -16.52
C TRP A 137 13.47 18.19 -17.41
N GLN A 138 14.07 17.19 -16.79
CA GLN A 138 14.78 16.09 -17.44
C GLN A 138 14.50 14.76 -16.71
N SER A 139 14.75 13.63 -17.36
CA SER A 139 14.47 12.30 -16.79
C SER A 139 15.17 12.03 -15.44
N SER A 140 16.34 12.64 -15.19
CA SER A 140 17.09 12.48 -13.94
C SER A 140 16.54 13.31 -12.78
N ASP A 141 15.60 14.24 -13.04
CA ASP A 141 14.92 14.98 -11.98
C ASP A 141 13.80 14.14 -11.33
N GLY A 142 13.45 12.97 -11.90
CA GLY A 142 12.30 12.17 -11.49
C GLY A 142 10.97 12.82 -11.87
N GLY A 143 9.90 12.55 -11.11
CA GLY A 143 8.57 13.10 -11.35
C GLY A 143 7.91 12.74 -12.69
N THR A 144 8.35 11.65 -13.35
CA THR A 144 7.79 11.23 -14.63
C THR A 144 6.38 10.67 -14.47
N LEU A 145 5.54 10.82 -15.49
CA LEU A 145 4.27 10.07 -15.56
C LEU A 145 4.56 8.74 -16.24
N ASP A 146 4.61 7.66 -15.45
CA ASP A 146 4.93 6.33 -15.93
C ASP A 146 3.63 5.55 -16.20
N LEU A 147 3.54 4.86 -17.34
CA LEU A 147 2.36 4.10 -17.76
C LEU A 147 2.69 2.60 -17.81
N TYR A 148 1.85 1.77 -17.19
CA TYR A 148 2.04 0.33 -17.07
C TYR A 148 1.28 -0.47 -18.14
N THR A 149 1.86 -1.57 -18.59
CA THR A 149 1.11 -2.68 -19.21
C THR A 149 0.29 -3.44 -18.16
N THR A 150 -0.77 -4.10 -18.59
CA THR A 150 -1.52 -5.08 -17.79
C THR A 150 -1.32 -6.52 -18.26
N ASP A 151 -1.50 -7.45 -17.33
CA ASP A 151 -1.51 -8.90 -17.58
C ASP A 151 -2.92 -9.41 -17.99
N SER A 152 -3.06 -10.73 -18.15
CA SER A 152 -4.35 -11.37 -18.46
C SER A 152 -5.40 -11.28 -17.35
N ASN A 153 -5.02 -10.85 -16.14
CA ASN A 153 -5.89 -10.65 -14.99
C ASN A 153 -6.22 -9.15 -14.75
N PHE A 154 -5.89 -8.28 -15.71
CA PHE A 154 -6.03 -6.82 -15.59
C PHE A 154 -5.23 -6.24 -14.41
N GLN A 155 -4.11 -6.86 -14.02
CA GLN A 155 -3.18 -6.31 -13.04
C GLN A 155 -1.98 -5.64 -13.74
N PRO A 156 -1.43 -4.54 -13.22
CA PRO A 156 -0.25 -3.90 -13.80
C PRO A 156 0.98 -4.80 -13.71
N GLN A 157 1.82 -4.77 -14.74
CA GLN A 157 2.99 -5.62 -14.87
C GLN A 157 4.30 -4.82 -14.92
N SER A 158 4.45 -3.92 -15.91
CA SER A 158 5.71 -3.22 -16.16
C SER A 158 5.48 -1.84 -16.78
N ILE A 159 6.28 -0.87 -16.36
CA ILE A 159 6.36 0.45 -17.00
C ILE A 159 6.88 0.26 -18.42
N VAL A 160 6.11 0.67 -19.43
CA VAL A 160 6.52 0.67 -20.85
C VAL A 160 6.66 2.07 -21.42
N LYS A 161 6.17 3.09 -20.71
CA LYS A 161 6.34 4.50 -21.05
C LYS A 161 6.60 5.31 -19.81
N SER A 162 7.45 6.31 -19.95
CA SER A 162 7.77 7.29 -18.91
C SER A 162 7.78 8.66 -19.57
N LEU A 163 6.79 9.49 -19.23
CA LEU A 163 6.58 10.80 -19.84
C LEU A 163 7.21 11.88 -18.95
N ILE A 164 8.23 12.56 -19.48
CA ILE A 164 8.91 13.66 -18.79
C ILE A 164 7.97 14.89 -18.82
N PRO A 165 7.62 15.49 -17.67
CA PRO A 165 6.78 16.68 -17.64
C PRO A 165 7.52 17.86 -18.29
N SER A 166 6.80 18.69 -19.04
CA SER A 166 7.36 19.90 -19.67
C SER A 166 6.36 21.03 -19.65
N LEU A 167 6.85 22.28 -19.52
CA LEU A 167 6.01 23.47 -19.40
C LEU A 167 4.94 23.52 -20.49
N ASN A 168 3.71 23.87 -20.10
CA ASN A 168 2.57 24.07 -21.01
C ASN A 168 2.20 22.81 -21.83
N THR A 169 2.47 21.62 -21.28
CA THR A 169 2.09 20.34 -21.89
C THR A 169 0.93 19.72 -21.14
N LEU A 170 -0.15 19.42 -21.86
CA LEU A 170 -1.32 18.70 -21.37
C LEU A 170 -1.20 17.21 -21.74
N VAL A 171 -1.38 16.32 -20.77
CA VAL A 171 -1.56 14.87 -21.01
C VAL A 171 -3.00 14.50 -20.67
N LEU A 172 -3.60 13.61 -21.47
CA LEU A 172 -4.96 13.09 -21.34
C LEU A 172 -4.97 11.58 -21.52
N PHE A 173 -5.77 10.85 -20.75
CA PHE A 173 -6.01 9.42 -20.98
C PHE A 173 -7.40 8.98 -20.50
N GLU A 174 -7.91 7.90 -21.10
CA GLU A 174 -9.21 7.33 -20.75
C GLU A 174 -9.09 6.49 -19.46
N VAL A 175 -9.85 6.87 -18.42
CA VAL A 175 -9.93 6.14 -17.15
C VAL A 175 -10.62 4.81 -17.40
N SER A 176 -9.94 3.71 -17.10
CA SER A 176 -10.34 2.36 -17.48
C SER A 176 -9.70 1.29 -16.57
N PRO A 177 -10.17 0.03 -16.59
CA PRO A 177 -9.55 -1.07 -15.83
C PRO A 177 -8.09 -1.41 -16.19
N VAL A 178 -7.47 -0.66 -17.11
CA VAL A 178 -6.09 -0.87 -17.57
C VAL A 178 -5.26 0.42 -17.58
N SER A 179 -5.80 1.57 -17.16
CA SER A 179 -5.10 2.86 -17.16
C SER A 179 -4.12 3.04 -15.99
N PHE A 180 -3.40 1.96 -15.64
CA PHE A 180 -2.45 1.95 -14.54
C PHE A 180 -1.26 2.87 -14.81
N HIS A 181 -1.03 3.81 -13.91
CA HIS A 181 0.03 4.81 -14.02
C HIS A 181 0.54 5.23 -12.63
N GLN A 182 1.67 5.93 -12.60
CA GLN A 182 2.21 6.56 -11.39
C GLN A 182 2.88 7.89 -11.73
N VAL A 183 3.08 8.73 -10.72
CA VAL A 183 4.11 9.78 -10.75
C VAL A 183 5.34 9.24 -10.03
N SER A 184 6.44 9.04 -10.76
CA SER A 184 7.70 8.59 -10.17
C SER A 184 8.16 9.55 -9.07
N GLU A 185 8.98 9.07 -8.12
CA GLU A 185 9.59 9.94 -7.11
C GLU A 185 10.31 11.12 -7.77
N VAL A 186 10.18 12.32 -7.20
CA VAL A 186 10.96 13.51 -7.57
C VAL A 186 12.33 13.46 -6.89
N LEU A 187 13.39 13.46 -7.70
CA LEU A 187 14.78 13.24 -7.27
C LEU A 187 15.60 14.55 -7.23
N THR A 188 15.14 15.61 -7.91
CA THR A 188 15.69 16.97 -7.78
C THR A 188 15.39 17.56 -6.41
N GLN A 189 16.36 18.25 -5.82
CA GLN A 189 16.25 18.94 -4.53
C GLN A 189 15.91 20.43 -4.66
N ASP A 190 16.07 20.99 -5.85
CA ASP A 190 16.05 22.43 -6.14
C ASP A 190 14.87 22.87 -7.03
N LYS A 191 14.12 21.93 -7.61
CA LYS A 191 12.96 22.21 -8.48
C LYS A 191 11.66 21.71 -7.86
N CYS A 192 10.55 22.37 -8.21
CA CYS A 192 9.20 21.96 -7.86
C CYS A 192 8.44 21.52 -9.12
N ARG A 193 7.88 20.31 -9.11
CA ARG A 193 7.00 19.81 -10.17
C ARG A 193 5.58 20.30 -9.90
N LEU A 194 5.25 21.46 -10.46
CA LEU A 194 3.90 22.03 -10.41
C LEU A 194 3.03 21.48 -11.56
N SER A 195 1.84 20.99 -11.24
CA SER A 195 0.84 20.57 -12.22
C SER A 195 -0.57 20.90 -11.78
N LEU A 196 -1.45 21.14 -12.76
CA LEU A 196 -2.89 21.08 -12.58
C LEU A 196 -3.39 19.72 -13.03
N SER A 197 -4.23 19.07 -12.24
CA SER A 197 -4.77 17.74 -12.58
C SER A 197 -6.21 17.59 -12.10
N GLY A 198 -6.95 16.73 -12.80
CA GLY A 198 -8.34 16.42 -12.50
C GLY A 198 -8.97 15.55 -13.58
N TRP A 199 -10.30 15.50 -13.60
CA TRP A 199 -11.06 14.60 -14.46
C TRP A 199 -12.20 15.31 -15.19
N PHE A 200 -12.41 14.95 -16.45
CA PHE A 200 -13.70 15.15 -17.11
C PHE A 200 -14.61 13.98 -16.75
N HIS A 201 -15.76 14.31 -16.19
CA HIS A 201 -16.75 13.34 -15.74
C HIS A 201 -17.70 12.91 -16.88
N GLY A 202 -18.33 11.75 -16.75
CA GLY A 202 -19.26 11.18 -17.73
C GLY A 202 -19.68 9.74 -17.38
N PRO A 203 -20.44 9.04 -18.25
CA PRO A 203 -21.03 7.74 -17.93
C PRO A 203 -19.96 6.66 -17.65
N SER A 204 -19.91 6.11 -16.43
CA SER A 204 -18.89 5.12 -16.01
C SER A 204 -18.73 3.95 -16.98
N LEU A 205 -17.48 3.46 -17.14
CA LEU A 205 -17.20 2.23 -17.89
C LEU A 205 -17.53 1.00 -17.06
N GLU A 206 -18.05 -0.06 -17.71
CA GLU A 206 -18.14 -1.38 -17.08
C GLU A 206 -16.75 -1.90 -16.73
N ARG A 207 -16.57 -2.35 -15.47
CA ARG A 207 -15.32 -2.95 -14.99
C ARG A 207 -15.46 -4.47 -14.89
N PRO A 208 -14.40 -5.25 -15.21
CA PRO A 208 -14.40 -6.68 -14.97
C PRO A 208 -14.41 -6.97 -13.46
N PRO A 209 -14.85 -8.17 -13.03
CA PRO A 209 -14.70 -8.61 -11.65
C PRO A 209 -13.23 -8.52 -11.21
N ARG A 210 -13.00 -8.01 -9.99
CA ARG A 210 -11.64 -7.81 -9.44
C ARG A 210 -10.91 -9.15 -9.30
N HIS A 211 -9.63 -9.17 -9.66
CA HIS A 211 -8.81 -10.37 -9.55
C HIS A 211 -8.48 -10.68 -8.07
N ILE A 212 -8.90 -11.87 -7.63
CA ILE A 212 -8.62 -12.39 -6.29
C ILE A 212 -7.31 -13.19 -6.35
N GLU A 213 -6.28 -12.71 -5.65
CA GLU A 213 -5.02 -13.44 -5.53
C GLU A 213 -5.18 -14.71 -4.67
N PRO A 214 -4.50 -15.82 -5.01
CA PRO A 214 -4.47 -17.01 -4.16
C PRO A 214 -4.04 -16.69 -2.72
N PRO A 215 -4.61 -17.36 -1.70
CA PRO A 215 -4.17 -17.17 -0.33
C PRO A 215 -2.71 -17.62 -0.14
N VAL A 216 -1.98 -16.91 0.73
CA VAL A 216 -0.63 -17.30 1.12
C VAL A 216 -0.70 -18.65 1.86
N PRO A 217 0.10 -19.67 1.50
CA PRO A 217 0.11 -20.93 2.22
C PRO A 217 0.52 -20.73 3.68
N ARG A 218 -0.32 -21.21 4.60
CA ARG A 218 -0.03 -21.26 6.03
C ARG A 218 0.51 -22.65 6.39
N SER A 219 1.24 -22.74 7.50
CA SER A 219 1.81 -24.00 8.00
C SER A 219 1.79 -24.01 9.53
N PRO A 220 1.58 -25.17 10.17
CA PRO A 220 1.76 -25.29 11.60
C PRO A 220 3.25 -25.09 11.99
N HIS A 221 3.48 -25.02 13.29
CA HIS A 221 4.81 -24.97 13.89
C HIS A 221 5.72 -26.15 13.47
N LEU A 222 7.03 -25.95 13.59
CA LEU A 222 8.04 -27.01 13.44
C LEU A 222 8.32 -27.63 14.82
N PRO A 223 8.32 -28.98 14.96
CA PRO A 223 8.55 -29.64 16.24
C PRO A 223 10.01 -29.47 16.68
N ARG A 224 10.23 -28.43 17.49
CA ARG A 224 11.52 -27.89 17.94
C ARG A 224 11.31 -27.36 19.36
N ASP A 225 12.15 -27.83 20.28
CA ASP A 225 12.00 -27.59 21.72
C ASP A 225 12.63 -26.26 22.19
N GLU A 226 12.53 -26.01 23.50
CA GLU A 226 13.02 -24.82 24.19
C GLU A 226 14.54 -24.56 24.04
N THR A 227 15.34 -25.56 23.62
CA THR A 227 16.78 -25.35 23.43
C THR A 227 17.09 -24.31 22.37
N LEU A 228 16.19 -24.16 21.38
CA LEU A 228 16.29 -23.14 20.35
C LEU A 228 16.02 -21.73 20.90
N LEU A 229 15.07 -21.58 21.83
CA LEU A 229 14.85 -20.31 22.54
C LEU A 229 16.09 -19.96 23.39
N LEU A 230 16.58 -20.92 24.17
CA LEU A 230 17.77 -20.78 25.02
C LEU A 230 19.04 -20.50 24.23
N GLU A 231 19.12 -20.90 22.95
CA GLU A 231 20.23 -20.54 22.07
C GLU A 231 20.11 -19.10 21.55
N TRP A 232 18.92 -18.68 21.09
CA TRP A 232 18.74 -17.48 20.27
C TRP A 232 18.18 -16.24 20.97
N VAL A 233 17.23 -16.41 21.89
CA VAL A 233 16.46 -15.31 22.50
C VAL A 233 17.26 -14.71 23.68
N ASN A 234 17.19 -13.39 23.84
CA ASN A 234 17.76 -12.69 24.99
C ASN A 234 17.11 -13.21 26.28
N PRO A 235 17.87 -13.72 27.27
CA PRO A 235 17.33 -14.41 28.44
C PRO A 235 16.31 -13.63 29.28
N VAL A 236 16.27 -12.28 29.18
CA VAL A 236 15.26 -11.48 29.88
C VAL A 236 13.84 -11.86 29.43
N TYR A 237 13.65 -12.15 28.14
CA TYR A 237 12.38 -12.56 27.54
C TYR A 237 11.99 -14.01 27.83
N LEU A 238 12.86 -14.76 28.52
CA LEU A 238 12.61 -16.13 28.97
C LEU A 238 12.31 -16.19 30.49
N ASP A 239 12.32 -15.06 31.18
CA ASP A 239 11.87 -14.96 32.57
C ASP A 239 10.33 -14.87 32.63
N ILE A 240 9.71 -15.75 33.43
CA ILE A 240 8.25 -15.86 33.53
C ILE A 240 7.63 -14.57 34.08
N SER A 241 8.25 -13.93 35.08
CA SER A 241 7.72 -12.70 35.67
C SER A 241 7.81 -11.51 34.72
N TYR A 242 8.71 -11.57 33.74
CA TYR A 242 8.80 -10.57 32.67
C TYR A 242 7.86 -10.89 31.50
N GLN A 243 7.59 -12.16 31.21
CA GLN A 243 6.52 -12.58 30.29
C GLN A 243 5.15 -12.09 30.77
N GLU A 244 4.84 -12.24 32.06
CA GLU A 244 3.60 -11.73 32.67
C GLU A 244 3.44 -10.20 32.47
N GLN A 245 4.52 -9.42 32.61
CA GLN A 245 4.51 -7.97 32.37
C GLN A 245 4.33 -7.61 30.89
N ILE A 246 4.96 -8.38 29.98
CA ILE A 246 4.80 -8.21 28.54
C ILE A 246 3.36 -8.50 28.11
N GLN A 247 2.74 -9.53 28.70
CA GLN A 247 1.34 -9.88 28.43
C GLN A 247 0.39 -8.78 28.92
N GLU A 248 0.59 -8.24 30.14
CA GLU A 248 -0.20 -7.11 30.66
C GLU A 248 -0.14 -5.88 29.74
N GLU A 249 1.07 -5.49 29.28
CA GLU A 249 1.27 -4.36 28.36
C GLU A 249 0.65 -4.63 26.96
N PHE A 250 0.72 -5.88 26.48
CA PHE A 250 0.14 -6.29 25.20
C PHE A 250 -1.39 -6.39 25.24
N GLU A 251 -2.00 -6.84 26.34
CA GLU A 251 -3.45 -6.88 26.50
C GLU A 251 -4.07 -5.47 26.55
N ASP A 252 -3.38 -4.51 27.17
CA ASP A 252 -3.80 -3.10 27.25
C ASP A 252 -3.77 -2.36 25.90
N SER A 253 -2.86 -2.74 24.99
CA SER A 253 -2.52 -1.95 23.79
C SER A 253 -2.62 -2.69 22.46
N SER A 254 -2.69 -4.03 22.47
CA SER A 254 -2.59 -4.93 21.30
C SER A 254 -1.30 -4.80 20.48
N GLU A 255 -0.25 -4.16 21.02
CA GLU A 255 1.06 -4.01 20.39
C GLU A 255 2.19 -4.06 21.43
N ILE A 256 3.38 -4.51 21.03
CA ILE A 256 4.58 -4.31 21.85
C ILE A 256 5.86 -4.36 21.01
N GLN A 257 6.89 -3.60 21.42
CA GLN A 257 8.20 -3.56 20.78
C GLN A 257 9.33 -3.99 21.72
N LEU A 258 9.77 -5.25 21.56
CA LEU A 258 10.79 -5.91 22.39
C LEU A 258 12.20 -5.66 21.83
N LYS A 259 12.97 -4.78 22.47
CA LYS A 259 14.33 -4.39 22.03
C LYS A 259 15.39 -5.43 22.43
N ASP A 260 16.48 -5.50 21.65
CA ASP A 260 17.56 -6.48 21.85
C ASP A 260 17.03 -7.93 21.96
N PHE A 261 16.05 -8.29 21.10
CA PHE A 261 15.28 -9.52 21.24
C PHE A 261 16.11 -10.78 21.01
N LEU A 262 16.91 -10.82 19.95
CA LEU A 262 17.92 -11.87 19.76
C LEU A 262 19.15 -11.52 20.58
N LYS A 263 19.87 -12.54 21.04
CA LYS A 263 21.20 -12.32 21.62
C LYS A 263 22.12 -11.65 20.60
N GLU A 264 22.91 -10.70 21.08
CA GLU A 264 23.78 -9.85 20.25
C GLU A 264 24.73 -10.64 19.34
N GLU A 265 25.26 -11.79 19.77
CA GLU A 265 26.09 -12.64 18.90
C GLU A 265 25.31 -13.25 17.73
N LYS A 266 24.04 -13.64 17.95
CA LYS A 266 23.15 -14.21 16.93
C LYS A 266 22.61 -13.15 15.99
N PHE A 267 22.18 -12.02 16.53
CA PHE A 267 21.77 -10.85 15.76
C PHE A 267 22.87 -10.44 14.78
N ARG A 268 24.11 -10.30 15.27
CA ARG A 268 25.26 -9.93 14.44
C ARG A 268 25.59 -10.98 13.38
N GLU A 269 25.50 -12.27 13.69
CA GLU A 269 25.73 -13.37 12.74
C GLU A 269 24.73 -13.34 11.57
N VAL A 270 23.44 -13.14 11.86
CA VAL A 270 22.38 -13.00 10.84
C VAL A 270 22.57 -11.72 10.03
N ARG A 271 22.81 -10.58 10.69
CA ARG A 271 23.03 -9.26 10.06
C ARG A 271 24.18 -9.28 9.05
N GLU A 272 25.32 -9.87 9.41
CA GLU A 272 26.47 -9.99 8.50
C GLU A 272 26.18 -10.96 7.35
N ALA A 273 25.51 -12.08 7.62
CA ALA A 273 25.13 -13.02 6.56
C ALA A 273 24.19 -12.40 5.51
N LEU A 274 23.19 -11.62 5.95
CA LEU A 274 22.27 -10.87 5.07
C LEU A 274 23.00 -9.85 4.17
N ARG A 275 24.14 -9.30 4.62
CA ARG A 275 24.96 -8.35 3.83
C ARG A 275 25.96 -9.02 2.89
N LEU A 276 26.56 -10.14 3.32
CA LEU A 276 27.76 -10.71 2.68
C LEU A 276 27.48 -11.90 1.77
N THR A 277 26.31 -12.54 1.87
CA THR A 277 26.02 -13.79 1.16
C THR A 277 25.11 -13.57 -0.06
N GLN A 278 25.24 -14.47 -1.04
CA GLN A 278 24.44 -14.44 -2.27
C GLN A 278 23.10 -15.15 -2.05
N ILE A 279 22.20 -14.52 -1.27
CA ILE A 279 20.79 -14.91 -1.18
C ILE A 279 20.11 -14.63 -2.53
N GLN A 280 19.28 -15.56 -3.00
CA GLN A 280 18.45 -15.33 -4.20
C GLN A 280 17.19 -14.56 -3.81
N TRP A 281 17.13 -13.31 -4.23
CA TRP A 281 15.98 -12.43 -4.04
C TRP A 281 15.03 -12.49 -5.24
N THR A 282 13.72 -12.43 -4.98
CA THR A 282 12.66 -12.36 -6.00
C THR A 282 11.76 -11.16 -5.74
N ARG A 283 11.60 -10.29 -6.74
CA ARG A 283 10.72 -9.12 -6.62
C ARG A 283 9.25 -9.54 -6.55
N ARG A 284 8.53 -9.03 -5.55
CA ARG A 284 7.11 -9.23 -5.30
C ARG A 284 6.30 -8.11 -5.97
N GLY A 285 5.12 -8.45 -6.47
CA GLY A 285 4.17 -7.58 -7.16
C GLY A 285 2.73 -8.03 -6.93
N PRO A 286 1.73 -7.52 -7.69
CA PRO A 286 1.85 -6.49 -8.72
C PRO A 286 2.04 -5.06 -8.15
N PRO A 287 2.49 -4.07 -8.95
CA PRO A 287 2.82 -2.72 -8.49
C PRO A 287 1.67 -1.93 -7.84
N ASN A 288 0.41 -2.21 -8.16
CA ASN A 288 -0.77 -1.61 -7.47
C ASN A 288 -1.05 -2.22 -6.08
N LYS A 289 -0.16 -3.07 -5.57
CA LYS A 289 -0.31 -3.75 -4.27
C LYS A 289 0.99 -3.81 -3.49
N ARG A 290 2.11 -4.11 -4.15
CA ARG A 290 3.40 -4.28 -3.50
C ARG A 290 4.58 -4.18 -4.46
N CYS A 291 5.70 -3.74 -3.93
CA CYS A 291 6.99 -3.72 -4.60
C CYS A 291 8.08 -3.89 -3.54
N TYR A 292 8.62 -5.10 -3.38
CA TYR A 292 9.76 -5.38 -2.49
C TYR A 292 10.43 -6.68 -2.95
N GLU A 293 11.53 -7.08 -2.30
CA GLU A 293 12.20 -8.34 -2.59
C GLU A 293 11.97 -9.35 -1.44
N ALA A 294 11.64 -10.60 -1.79
CA ALA A 294 11.55 -11.71 -0.84
C ALA A 294 12.62 -12.77 -1.15
N ALA A 295 13.22 -13.35 -0.11
CA ALA A 295 14.27 -14.36 -0.27
C ALA A 295 13.71 -15.74 -0.67
N SER A 296 14.47 -16.47 -1.49
CA SER A 296 14.27 -17.90 -1.69
C SER A 296 14.83 -18.69 -0.50
N LEU A 297 13.97 -19.44 0.19
CA LEU A 297 14.32 -20.22 1.38
C LEU A 297 15.43 -21.24 1.13
N ASP A 298 15.49 -21.82 -0.08
CA ASP A 298 16.52 -22.78 -0.50
C ASP A 298 17.94 -22.18 -0.61
N THR A 299 18.06 -20.85 -0.51
CA THR A 299 19.32 -20.11 -0.67
C THR A 299 19.78 -19.38 0.60
N LEU A 300 19.11 -19.61 1.73
CA LEU A 300 19.45 -18.95 2.99
C LEU A 300 20.76 -19.50 3.58
N PRO A 301 21.67 -18.63 4.08
CA PRO A 301 22.79 -19.05 4.90
C PRO A 301 22.33 -19.78 6.17
N GLN A 302 23.17 -20.66 6.71
CA GLN A 302 22.81 -21.52 7.85
C GLN A 302 22.27 -20.74 9.07
N CYS A 303 22.86 -19.59 9.42
CA CYS A 303 22.39 -18.75 10.53
C CYS A 303 21.04 -18.08 10.24
N VAL A 304 20.82 -17.62 8.99
CA VAL A 304 19.55 -17.02 8.54
C VAL A 304 18.46 -18.08 8.50
N SER A 305 18.77 -19.30 8.04
CA SER A 305 17.87 -20.46 8.08
C SER A 305 17.55 -20.91 9.51
N ALA A 306 18.50 -20.83 10.43
CA ALA A 306 18.27 -21.17 11.84
C ALA A 306 17.39 -20.12 12.56
N CYS A 307 17.57 -18.82 12.23
CA CYS A 307 16.68 -17.76 12.68
C CYS A 307 15.26 -17.91 12.10
N TRP A 308 15.14 -18.33 10.84
CA TRP A 308 13.87 -18.72 10.22
C TRP A 308 13.21 -19.92 10.92
N GLU A 309 13.99 -20.95 11.30
CA GLU A 309 13.49 -22.09 12.07
C GLU A 309 13.04 -21.70 13.49
N LEU A 310 13.72 -20.76 14.14
CA LEU A 310 13.31 -20.20 15.45
C LEU A 310 11.90 -19.62 15.38
N LEU A 311 11.66 -18.67 14.47
CA LEU A 311 10.36 -17.99 14.34
C LEU A 311 9.21 -18.94 13.95
N ARG A 312 9.55 -20.13 13.43
CA ARG A 312 8.60 -21.18 13.08
C ARG A 312 8.52 -22.33 14.10
N SER A 313 9.30 -22.30 15.17
CA SER A 313 9.41 -23.40 16.12
C SER A 313 8.20 -23.51 17.04
N GLU A 314 7.90 -24.73 17.45
CA GLU A 314 6.87 -25.04 18.44
C GLU A 314 7.08 -24.27 19.76
N ALA A 315 8.32 -24.23 20.25
CA ALA A 315 8.67 -23.42 21.41
C ALA A 315 8.43 -21.92 21.22
N PHE A 316 8.62 -21.37 20.01
CA PHE A 316 8.37 -19.96 19.74
C PHE A 316 6.88 -19.63 19.63
N PHE A 317 6.05 -20.54 19.12
CA PHE A 317 4.59 -20.38 19.18
C PHE A 317 4.10 -20.29 20.63
N LEU A 318 4.62 -21.15 21.53
CA LEU A 318 4.32 -21.09 22.97
C LEU A 318 4.85 -19.80 23.61
N LEU A 319 6.04 -19.33 23.22
CA LEU A 319 6.58 -18.05 23.70
C LEU A 319 5.69 -16.86 23.30
N LEU A 320 5.18 -16.84 22.06
CA LEU A 320 4.26 -15.80 21.61
C LEU A 320 2.93 -15.85 22.37
N SER A 321 2.39 -17.04 22.68
CA SER A 321 1.23 -17.16 23.57
C SER A 321 1.49 -16.52 24.93
N ASN A 322 2.64 -16.79 25.56
CA ASN A 322 3.01 -16.20 26.84
C ASN A 322 3.22 -14.68 26.80
N PHE A 323 3.44 -14.08 25.62
CA PHE A 323 3.57 -12.63 25.45
C PHE A 323 2.24 -11.93 25.14
N THR A 324 1.20 -12.66 24.72
CA THR A 324 0.03 -12.04 24.06
C THR A 324 -1.32 -12.56 24.54
N GLY A 325 -1.35 -13.58 25.40
CA GLY A 325 -2.58 -14.30 25.78
C GLY A 325 -3.16 -15.21 24.68
N LEU A 326 -2.83 -14.94 23.40
CA LEU A 326 -3.36 -15.67 22.24
C LEU A 326 -3.02 -17.16 22.25
N ARG A 327 -3.95 -18.00 21.81
CA ARG A 327 -3.86 -19.46 21.87
C ARG A 327 -3.09 -20.07 20.68
N LEU A 328 -1.86 -19.60 20.48
CA LEU A 328 -0.94 -20.11 19.47
C LEU A 328 -0.30 -21.48 19.84
N HIS A 329 -0.53 -22.01 21.04
CA HIS A 329 -0.06 -23.36 21.41
C HIS A 329 -1.11 -24.17 22.19
N TYR A 330 -1.07 -25.50 22.07
CA TYR A 330 -2.04 -26.41 22.70
C TYR A 330 -1.82 -26.62 24.21
N LEU A 331 -0.68 -26.17 24.76
CA LEU A 331 -0.40 -26.17 26.20
C LEU A 331 -0.95 -24.93 26.93
N CYS A 332 -1.40 -23.92 26.19
CA CYS A 332 -2.04 -22.75 26.77
C CYS A 332 -3.41 -23.14 27.35
N PRO A 333 -3.81 -22.59 28.51
CA PRO A 333 -5.17 -22.74 29.02
C PRO A 333 -6.21 -22.32 27.98
N ALA A 334 -7.41 -22.87 28.09
CA ALA A 334 -8.56 -22.27 27.42
C ALA A 334 -9.12 -21.18 28.36
N ASP A 335 -9.55 -20.05 27.81
CA ASP A 335 -10.29 -19.07 28.58
C ASP A 335 -11.65 -19.64 28.98
N ASP A 336 -11.96 -19.60 30.28
CA ASP A 336 -13.23 -20.09 30.85
C ASP A 336 -14.46 -19.25 30.40
N ASP A 337 -14.26 -18.19 29.60
CA ASP A 337 -15.30 -17.23 29.19
C ASP A 337 -16.06 -17.59 27.90
N ASP A 338 -15.57 -18.53 27.08
CA ASP A 338 -16.24 -18.88 25.81
C ASP A 338 -17.48 -19.80 25.98
N ASP A 339 -17.69 -20.32 27.21
CA ASP A 339 -18.84 -21.17 27.57
C ASP A 339 -20.13 -20.40 27.97
N ASN A 340 -20.11 -19.06 28.02
CA ASN A 340 -21.21 -18.24 28.58
C ASN A 340 -21.98 -17.35 27.57
N LYS A 341 -21.98 -17.68 26.28
CA LYS A 341 -22.76 -16.95 25.23
C LYS A 341 -23.95 -17.72 24.63
N ASP A 342 -24.51 -18.67 25.37
CA ASP A 342 -25.88 -19.13 25.11
C ASP A 342 -26.88 -18.11 25.68
N GLU A 343 -27.36 -17.19 24.82
CA GLU A 343 -28.41 -16.22 25.18
C GLU A 343 -29.71 -16.91 25.62
N GLU A 344 -30.06 -16.80 26.91
CA GLU A 344 -31.39 -17.16 27.42
C GLU A 344 -32.46 -16.28 26.75
N ARG A 345 -33.11 -16.81 25.70
CA ARG A 345 -34.34 -16.21 25.16
C ARG A 345 -35.53 -16.55 26.05
N GLU A 346 -35.86 -15.63 26.96
CA GLU A 346 -37.15 -15.61 27.64
C GLU A 346 -38.29 -15.36 26.62
N ASP A 347 -38.89 -16.45 26.10
CA ASP A 347 -40.11 -16.36 25.30
C ASP A 347 -41.31 -15.96 26.19
N VAL A 348 -41.76 -14.71 26.02
CA VAL A 348 -42.95 -14.17 26.70
C VAL A 348 -44.21 -14.91 26.22
N LEU A 349 -44.80 -15.69 27.13
CA LEU A 349 -46.10 -16.34 26.94
C LEU A 349 -47.25 -15.32 26.92
N ASP A 350 -47.95 -15.20 25.79
CA ASP A 350 -49.41 -15.01 25.82
C ASP A 350 -50.06 -15.80 24.67
N GLY A 351 -51.28 -16.29 24.89
CA GLY A 351 -51.79 -17.46 24.15
C GLY A 351 -53.14 -17.28 23.46
N LYS A 352 -53.40 -18.12 22.44
CA LYS A 352 -54.54 -19.07 22.43
C LYS A 352 -54.67 -19.95 21.17
N ALA A 353 -54.77 -21.26 21.44
CA ALA A 353 -55.76 -22.20 20.88
C ALA A 353 -55.70 -22.69 19.41
N MET A 354 -55.26 -23.95 19.28
CA MET A 354 -56.02 -25.08 18.69
C MET A 354 -56.00 -25.32 17.16
N GLY A 355 -55.41 -26.46 16.72
CA GLY A 355 -55.84 -27.12 15.46
C GLY A 355 -54.89 -28.09 14.71
N SER A 356 -54.87 -29.37 15.11
CA SER A 356 -54.68 -30.57 14.25
C SER A 356 -53.35 -30.86 13.48
N SER A 357 -52.49 -31.68 14.10
CA SER A 357 -51.94 -32.97 13.59
C SER A 357 -51.55 -33.19 12.09
N THR A 358 -50.27 -33.49 11.83
CA THR A 358 -49.83 -34.71 11.07
C THR A 358 -48.32 -34.97 11.24
N GLU A 359 -47.89 -36.22 11.03
CA GLU A 359 -46.49 -36.72 11.14
C GLU A 359 -45.82 -36.80 9.74
N SER A 360 -44.54 -37.14 9.49
CA SER A 360 -43.32 -37.58 10.22
C SER A 360 -42.14 -37.56 9.20
N PRO A 361 -40.87 -38.00 9.46
CA PRO A 361 -40.08 -38.14 10.69
C PRO A 361 -38.60 -37.60 10.58
N SER A 362 -37.92 -37.54 11.73
CA SER A 362 -36.44 -37.66 11.95
C SER A 362 -35.42 -37.29 10.84
N SER A 363 -34.57 -36.29 11.13
CA SER A 363 -33.17 -36.24 10.63
C SER A 363 -32.26 -35.91 11.81
N ALA A 364 -31.35 -36.82 12.14
CA ALA A 364 -30.46 -36.66 13.29
C ALA A 364 -29.30 -35.70 12.95
N ASN A 365 -29.40 -34.45 13.42
CA ASN A 365 -28.26 -33.54 13.40
C ASN A 365 -27.26 -33.98 14.47
N THR A 366 -26.23 -34.71 14.07
CA THR A 366 -25.02 -34.86 14.87
C THR A 366 -24.31 -33.50 14.94
N SER A 367 -24.42 -32.82 16.08
CA SER A 367 -23.56 -31.70 16.44
C SER A 367 -22.11 -32.15 16.39
N ARG A 368 -21.38 -31.74 15.35
CA ARG A 368 -19.92 -31.83 15.36
C ARG A 368 -19.42 -30.69 16.23
N GLU A 369 -19.02 -31.03 17.46
CA GLU A 369 -18.13 -30.22 18.26
C GLU A 369 -16.96 -29.77 17.36
N LYS A 370 -16.75 -28.45 17.26
CA LYS A 370 -15.53 -27.94 16.64
C LYS A 370 -14.39 -28.24 17.60
N GLY A 371 -13.54 -29.21 17.23
CA GLY A 371 -12.25 -29.36 17.90
C GLY A 371 -11.44 -28.06 17.81
N PRO A 372 -10.47 -27.84 18.71
CA PRO A 372 -9.65 -26.63 18.70
C PRO A 372 -8.99 -26.43 17.34
N SER A 373 -8.87 -25.16 16.94
CA SER A 373 -8.08 -24.79 15.77
C SER A 373 -6.64 -25.26 15.94
N THR A 374 -5.94 -25.47 14.83
CA THR A 374 -4.52 -25.79 14.84
C THR A 374 -3.77 -24.53 14.48
N PRO A 375 -3.01 -23.93 15.41
CA PRO A 375 -2.29 -22.71 15.14
C PRO A 375 -1.35 -22.84 13.95
N VAL A 376 -1.31 -21.80 13.12
CA VAL A 376 -0.50 -21.75 11.90
C VAL A 376 0.18 -20.40 11.75
N CYS A 377 1.27 -20.38 11.00
CA CYS A 377 1.92 -19.16 10.55
C CYS A 377 2.09 -19.13 9.03
N CYS A 378 2.29 -17.94 8.50
CA CYS A 378 3.04 -17.72 7.27
C CYS A 378 4.10 -16.64 7.52
N GLY A 379 5.07 -16.50 6.61
CA GLY A 379 6.08 -15.47 6.73
C GLY A 379 6.97 -15.37 5.50
N GLU A 380 7.84 -14.37 5.50
CA GLU A 380 8.85 -14.12 4.47
C GLU A 380 10.03 -13.34 5.05
N LEU A 381 11.23 -13.63 4.55
CA LEU A 381 12.41 -12.80 4.75
C LEU A 381 12.40 -11.75 3.64
N ARG A 382 12.21 -10.49 4.01
CA ARG A 382 12.01 -9.36 3.10
C ARG A 382 13.27 -8.50 3.01
N ARG A 383 13.42 -7.81 1.89
CA ARG A 383 14.43 -6.78 1.65
C ARG A 383 13.76 -5.56 1.07
N TRP A 384 14.06 -4.42 1.69
CA TRP A 384 13.48 -3.11 1.43
C TRP A 384 14.58 -2.16 0.99
N SER A 385 14.46 -1.60 -0.21
CA SER A 385 15.38 -0.60 -0.75
C SER A 385 14.61 0.58 -1.33
N HIS A 386 15.29 1.64 -1.77
CA HIS A 386 14.67 2.73 -2.53
C HIS A 386 13.71 2.20 -3.62
N GLY A 387 12.49 2.73 -3.65
CA GLY A 387 11.39 2.29 -4.52
C GLY A 387 10.56 1.11 -4.00
N SER A 388 10.82 0.61 -2.77
CA SER A 388 10.03 -0.46 -2.16
C SER A 388 8.84 0.07 -1.35
N TYR A 389 7.71 -0.66 -1.36
CA TYR A 389 6.44 -0.32 -0.67
C TYR A 389 5.45 -1.50 -0.63
N THR A 390 4.40 -1.37 0.19
CA THR A 390 3.09 -2.01 -0.06
C THR A 390 1.97 -0.96 -0.06
N LEU A 391 0.83 -1.33 -0.63
CA LEU A 391 -0.37 -0.51 -0.74
C LEU A 391 -1.58 -1.27 -0.18
N LEU A 392 -2.55 -0.53 0.34
CA LEU A 392 -3.85 -1.05 0.72
C LEU A 392 -4.68 -1.34 -0.54
N HIS A 393 -5.46 -2.43 -0.52
CA HIS A 393 -6.37 -2.78 -1.61
C HIS A 393 -7.56 -3.58 -1.07
N ASP A 394 -8.74 -3.40 -1.67
CA ASP A 394 -10.01 -3.94 -1.14
C ASP A 394 -10.02 -5.48 -1.01
N ALA A 395 -9.18 -6.19 -1.78
CA ALA A 395 -9.06 -7.64 -1.68
C ALA A 395 -8.31 -8.11 -0.41
N GLU A 396 -7.59 -7.21 0.26
CA GLU A 396 -7.02 -7.40 1.59
C GLU A 396 -8.05 -7.05 2.67
N ALA A 397 -8.75 -5.92 2.54
CA ALA A 397 -9.86 -5.53 3.42
C ALA A 397 -10.95 -6.62 3.49
N ALA A 398 -11.42 -7.12 2.34
CA ALA A 398 -12.39 -8.21 2.27
C ALA A 398 -11.88 -9.57 2.79
N ARG A 399 -10.59 -9.65 3.16
CA ARG A 399 -9.93 -10.83 3.70
C ARG A 399 -9.26 -10.58 5.06
N ALA A 400 -9.53 -9.42 5.68
CA ALA A 400 -9.03 -9.10 7.00
C ALA A 400 -9.54 -10.12 8.02
N GLU A 401 -8.64 -10.55 8.90
CA GLU A 401 -8.82 -11.67 9.82
C GLU A 401 -7.95 -11.42 11.05
N TYR A 402 -8.42 -11.94 12.21
CA TYR A 402 -7.66 -11.92 13.44
C TYR A 402 -6.31 -12.59 13.25
N ALA A 403 -5.24 -11.88 13.59
CA ALA A 403 -3.88 -12.33 13.34
C ALA A 403 -2.86 -11.55 14.18
N LEU A 404 -1.83 -12.26 14.66
CA LEU A 404 -0.67 -11.65 15.30
C LEU A 404 0.41 -11.43 14.23
N ASP A 405 0.73 -10.18 13.93
CA ASP A 405 1.85 -9.81 13.09
C ASP A 405 3.14 -9.74 13.91
N LEU A 406 4.25 -10.19 13.31
CA LEU A 406 5.60 -10.09 13.84
C LEU A 406 6.51 -9.44 12.79
N VAL A 407 7.32 -8.47 13.21
CA VAL A 407 8.38 -7.87 12.39
C VAL A 407 9.68 -7.81 13.19
N LEU A 408 10.76 -8.37 12.63
CA LEU A 408 12.10 -8.32 13.21
C LEU A 408 13.12 -7.72 12.21
N PRO A 409 13.44 -6.41 12.32
CA PRO A 409 14.30 -5.70 11.38
C PRO A 409 15.82 -5.92 11.57
N PHE A 410 16.52 -5.79 10.44
CA PHE A 410 17.98 -5.80 10.27
C PHE A 410 18.35 -4.65 9.32
N CYS A 411 18.46 -3.45 9.89
CA CYS A 411 18.66 -2.15 9.25
C CYS A 411 20.10 -1.89 8.79
N GLY A 412 21.10 -2.42 9.50
CA GLY A 412 22.51 -2.33 9.09
C GLY A 412 23.16 -0.94 9.21
N ALA A 413 22.35 0.10 9.42
CA ALA A 413 22.65 1.49 9.78
C ALA A 413 21.48 2.05 10.60
N ASP A 414 21.65 3.24 11.18
CA ASP A 414 20.57 4.01 11.81
C ASP A 414 19.55 4.44 10.74
N TRP A 415 18.55 3.60 10.49
CA TRP A 415 17.50 3.85 9.51
C TRP A 415 16.61 5.01 10.00
N GLN A 416 16.58 6.11 9.25
CA GLN A 416 15.85 7.30 9.66
C GLN A 416 14.38 7.22 9.24
N SER A 417 13.46 7.68 10.09
CA SER A 417 12.02 7.73 9.79
C SER A 417 11.71 8.48 8.49
N GLU A 418 12.50 9.51 8.15
CA GLU A 418 12.36 10.26 6.91
C GLU A 418 12.70 9.49 5.62
N PHE A 419 13.25 8.27 5.71
CA PHE A 419 13.52 7.40 4.57
C PHE A 419 12.28 6.61 4.12
N GLY A 420 11.22 6.55 4.93
CA GLY A 420 10.10 5.61 4.74
C GLY A 420 10.45 4.20 5.22
N GLY A 421 9.77 3.18 4.71
CA GLY A 421 9.99 1.78 5.09
C GLY A 421 9.41 1.36 6.45
N PHE A 422 8.78 2.27 7.19
CA PHE A 422 8.01 1.93 8.38
C PHE A 422 6.70 1.20 8.02
N THR A 423 6.25 0.32 8.91
CA THR A 423 4.95 -0.33 8.80
C THR A 423 3.92 0.51 9.53
N CYS A 424 2.87 0.94 8.84
CA CYS A 424 1.77 1.72 9.39
C CYS A 424 0.52 0.85 9.43
N TYR A 425 -0.20 0.89 10.54
CA TYR A 425 -1.49 0.24 10.77
C TYR A 425 -2.59 1.31 10.80
N VAL A 426 -3.69 1.04 10.11
CA VAL A 426 -4.81 1.97 9.94
C VAL A 426 -6.15 1.27 10.15
N ALA A 427 -7.15 2.03 10.59
CA ALA A 427 -8.53 1.56 10.59
C ALA A 427 -9.07 1.48 9.14
N ASN A 428 -9.83 0.44 8.86
CA ASN A 428 -10.46 0.21 7.55
C ASN A 428 -11.61 1.21 7.35
N GLU A 429 -11.71 1.75 6.14
CA GLU A 429 -12.69 2.80 5.77
C GLU A 429 -12.52 4.16 6.48
N GLU A 430 -11.49 4.35 7.30
CA GLU A 430 -11.19 5.60 8.01
C GLU A 430 -9.80 6.16 7.63
N ASP A 431 -9.63 7.48 7.70
CA ASP A 431 -8.33 8.16 7.51
C ASP A 431 -7.48 8.14 8.82
N GLU A 432 -7.71 7.18 9.73
CA GLU A 432 -7.08 7.12 11.06
C GLU A 432 -5.87 6.17 11.11
N GLU A 433 -4.70 6.74 11.41
CA GLU A 433 -3.47 6.01 11.73
C GLU A 433 -3.51 5.53 13.18
N LEU A 434 -3.50 4.21 13.37
CA LEU A 434 -3.58 3.56 14.68
C LEU A 434 -2.18 3.42 15.31
N LEU A 435 -1.21 2.95 14.51
CA LEU A 435 0.15 2.63 14.97
C LEU A 435 1.15 2.72 13.81
N THR A 436 2.36 3.21 14.09
CA THR A 436 3.49 3.11 13.15
C THR A 436 4.71 2.47 13.81
N VAL A 437 5.14 1.34 13.24
CA VAL A 437 6.31 0.56 13.64
C VAL A 437 7.50 0.94 12.75
N TYR A 438 8.51 1.56 13.35
CA TYR A 438 9.75 1.95 12.67
C TYR A 438 10.77 0.80 12.62
N PRO A 439 11.56 0.66 11.53
CA PRO A 439 12.60 -0.36 11.45
C PRO A 439 13.77 -0.08 12.42
N GLU A 440 13.81 -0.78 13.55
CA GLU A 440 14.89 -0.72 14.54
C GLU A 440 15.67 -2.04 14.60
N ASP A 441 17.01 -1.96 14.56
CA ASP A 441 17.91 -3.13 14.59
C ASP A 441 17.65 -3.98 15.85
N ASN A 442 17.44 -5.30 15.68
CA ASN A 442 17.21 -6.27 16.77
C ASN A 442 15.96 -6.02 17.64
N SER A 443 15.00 -5.24 17.14
CA SER A 443 13.76 -4.93 17.84
C SER A 443 12.60 -5.75 17.29
N LEU A 444 12.05 -6.66 18.07
CA LEU A 444 10.92 -7.49 17.68
C LEU A 444 9.60 -6.76 17.98
N ALA A 445 8.90 -6.32 16.94
CA ALA A 445 7.56 -5.77 17.07
C ALA A 445 6.50 -6.86 16.91
N LEU A 446 5.53 -6.88 17.82
CA LEU A 446 4.32 -7.68 17.76
C LEU A 446 3.11 -6.74 17.68
N VAL A 447 2.17 -7.02 16.79
CA VAL A 447 0.92 -6.25 16.66
C VAL A 447 -0.23 -7.21 16.39
N TYR A 448 -1.23 -7.24 17.26
CA TYR A 448 -2.46 -7.97 17.02
C TYR A 448 -3.40 -7.11 16.17
N ARG A 449 -3.90 -7.69 15.08
CA ARG A 449 -4.89 -7.07 14.21
C ARG A 449 -6.21 -7.82 14.29
N ASP A 450 -7.29 -7.08 14.20
CA ASP A 450 -8.63 -7.59 13.98
C ASP A 450 -9.02 -7.58 12.48
N LYS A 451 -10.33 -7.56 12.21
CA LYS A 451 -10.91 -7.53 10.86
C LYS A 451 -11.07 -6.12 10.30
N GLU A 452 -10.90 -5.09 11.12
CA GLU A 452 -11.04 -3.69 10.74
C GLU A 452 -9.66 -3.00 10.72
N THR A 453 -8.58 -3.69 11.11
CA THR A 453 -7.21 -3.19 11.05
C THR A 453 -6.48 -3.65 9.78
N LEU A 454 -5.99 -2.70 8.99
CA LEU A 454 -5.13 -2.91 7.82
C LEU A 454 -3.72 -2.40 8.07
N LYS A 455 -2.77 -2.77 7.19
CA LYS A 455 -1.40 -2.27 7.27
C LYS A 455 -0.73 -2.08 5.91
N PHE A 456 0.25 -1.18 5.86
CA PHE A 456 1.13 -1.02 4.70
C PHE A 456 2.56 -0.66 5.12
N VAL A 457 3.53 -0.91 4.24
CA VAL A 457 4.92 -0.46 4.40
C VAL A 457 5.13 0.78 3.53
N LYS A 458 5.35 1.93 4.15
CA LYS A 458 5.47 3.23 3.46
C LYS A 458 6.64 3.22 2.47
N HIS A 459 6.42 3.83 1.30
CA HIS A 459 7.42 4.00 0.26
C HIS A 459 8.81 4.42 0.75
N VAL A 460 9.82 3.60 0.45
CA VAL A 460 11.23 3.89 0.73
C VAL A 460 11.77 4.87 -0.31
N ASN A 461 12.00 6.11 0.11
CA ASN A 461 12.39 7.20 -0.78
C ASN A 461 13.91 7.32 -0.97
N HIS A 462 14.34 8.18 -1.89
CA HIS A 462 15.73 8.34 -2.33
C HIS A 462 16.69 8.82 -1.22
N LYS A 463 16.19 9.40 -0.10
CA LYS A 463 17.05 9.76 1.05
C LYS A 463 17.82 8.56 1.59
N SER A 464 17.18 7.38 1.59
CA SER A 464 17.80 6.09 1.97
C SER A 464 19.10 5.78 1.21
N SER A 465 19.25 6.30 -0.01
CA SER A 465 20.38 6.04 -0.91
C SER A 465 21.37 7.22 -0.98
N SER A 466 20.91 8.46 -0.75
CA SER A 466 21.75 9.67 -0.90
C SER A 466 22.74 9.93 0.25
N GLY A 467 22.64 9.20 1.37
CA GLY A 467 23.33 9.53 2.62
C GLY A 467 24.82 9.12 2.74
N SER A 468 25.39 8.34 1.81
CA SER A 468 26.74 7.77 2.00
C SER A 468 27.64 7.87 0.78
N ALA A 469 28.64 8.75 0.85
CA ALA A 469 29.74 8.83 -0.10
C ALA A 469 30.80 7.71 0.08
N ASN A 470 30.61 6.76 1.01
CA ASN A 470 31.73 5.95 1.54
C ASN A 470 31.45 4.46 1.86
N SER A 471 30.36 3.85 1.39
CA SER A 471 30.26 2.37 1.38
C SER A 471 29.20 1.83 0.41
N SER A 472 29.58 0.80 -0.34
CA SER A 472 28.78 0.13 -1.37
C SER A 472 27.70 -0.83 -0.82
N THR A 473 27.26 -0.68 0.43
CA THR A 473 26.33 -1.60 1.10
C THR A 473 25.26 -0.91 1.97
N TYR A 474 25.05 0.39 1.82
CA TYR A 474 23.98 1.13 2.50
C TYR A 474 22.93 1.60 1.49
N GLY A 475 21.65 1.45 1.84
CA GLY A 475 20.50 1.72 0.94
C GLY A 475 19.39 0.66 0.97
N ALA A 476 19.54 -0.37 1.79
CA ALA A 476 18.49 -1.36 2.05
C ALA A 476 18.51 -1.85 3.50
N PHE A 477 17.35 -2.19 4.04
CA PHE A 477 17.20 -3.01 5.25
C PHE A 477 16.53 -4.35 4.90
N TYR A 478 16.60 -5.27 5.85
CA TYR A 478 15.96 -6.59 5.78
C TYR A 478 15.03 -6.73 6.98
N ASP A 479 14.01 -7.59 6.88
CA ASP A 479 13.27 -8.03 8.05
C ASP A 479 12.81 -9.48 7.89
N PHE A 480 12.57 -10.15 9.02
CA PHE A 480 11.70 -11.31 9.04
C PHE A 480 10.30 -10.80 9.37
N SER A 481 9.35 -11.06 8.48
CA SER A 481 7.94 -10.75 8.71
C SER A 481 7.14 -12.03 8.76
N PHE A 482 6.44 -12.24 9.87
CA PHE A 482 5.58 -13.39 10.11
C PHE A 482 4.18 -12.94 10.50
N VAL A 483 3.21 -13.82 10.25
CA VAL A 483 1.81 -13.66 10.67
C VAL A 483 1.37 -15.00 11.28
N TYR A 484 0.87 -14.96 12.50
CA TYR A 484 0.40 -16.12 13.27
C TYR A 484 -1.11 -16.05 13.44
N TYR A 485 -1.72 -17.23 13.50
CA TYR A 485 -3.16 -17.45 13.58
C TYR A 485 -3.44 -18.61 14.53
N GLU A 486 -4.53 -18.51 15.30
CA GLU A 486 -5.00 -19.52 16.26
C GLU A 486 -5.64 -20.76 15.63
#